data_AF-A0A949LN74-F1
#
_entry.id   AF-A0A949LN74-F1
#
_cell.length_a   1.000
_cell.length_b   1.000
_cell.length_c   1.000
_cell.angle_alpha   90.00
_cell.angle_beta   90.00
_cell.angle_gamma   90.00
#
_symmetry.space_group_name_H-M   'P 1'
#
loop_
_entity.id
_entity.type
_entity.pdbx_description
1 polymer ?
#
loop_
_entity_poly.entity_id
_entity_poly.type
_entity_poly.pdbx_seq_one_letter_code
_entity_poly.pdbx_strand_id
1 'polypeptide(L)'
;GAAGIEPMWFLLVIAAYVFGPSFGFLLGVQSMLLSAFLTGGFGPWLPYQIFAAGWLGLIAGMTPKIKRLEIPMLVMVGMFASEVFGLLMDLQFWPWALGPKTQLSYLPGAAVSENLQRFFSYHLATSMAWNVPRAIFTAILIMLVGPGVLNALKRASRKASFVSEIKFT
;
A
#
# COMPACT_ATOMS: atom_id res chain seq x y z
N GLY A 1 8.28 8.24 -0.30
CA GLY A 1 9.47 8.11 0.55
C GLY A 1 10.73 8.34 -0.26
N ALA A 2 11.81 8.84 0.34
CA ALA A 2 13.13 8.93 -0.29
C ALA A 2 13.93 7.66 0.03
N ALA A 3 14.65 7.11 -0.94
CA ALA A 3 15.59 5.99 -0.76
C ALA A 3 14.99 4.65 -0.27
N GLY A 4 13.73 4.32 -0.63
CA GLY A 4 13.09 3.07 -0.21
C GLY A 4 12.64 3.05 1.26
N ILE A 5 12.87 4.13 2.00
CA ILE A 5 12.41 4.30 3.37
C ILE A 5 11.02 4.97 3.30
N GLU A 6 9.98 4.13 3.40
CA GLU A 6 8.59 4.59 3.38
C GLU A 6 7.78 3.87 4.46
N PRO A 7 7.64 4.46 5.66
CA PRO A 7 6.96 3.82 6.79
C PRO A 7 5.43 3.84 6.66
N MET A 8 4.89 4.40 5.59
CA MET A 8 3.43 4.55 5.42
C MET A 8 2.71 3.21 5.48
N TRP A 9 3.23 2.19 4.80
CA TRP A 9 2.62 0.85 4.77
C TRP A 9 2.59 0.19 6.15
N PHE A 10 3.63 0.40 6.96
CA PHE A 10 3.69 -0.10 8.33
C PHE A 10 2.49 0.39 9.17
N LEU A 11 2.24 1.71 9.22
CA LEU A 11 1.14 2.24 10.01
C LEU A 11 -0.23 1.96 9.39
N LEU A 12 -0.34 2.10 8.06
CA LEU A 12 -1.59 1.91 7.34
C LEU A 12 -2.10 0.48 7.48
N VAL A 13 -1.23 -0.54 7.32
CA VAL A 13 -1.61 -1.95 7.43
C VAL A 13 -2.06 -2.29 8.85
N ILE A 14 -1.32 -1.86 9.88
CA ILE A 14 -1.69 -2.14 11.28
C ILE A 14 -2.99 -1.43 11.66
N ALA A 15 -3.17 -0.17 11.25
CA ALA A 15 -4.39 0.57 11.52
C ALA A 15 -5.60 -0.04 10.81
N ALA A 16 -5.47 -0.36 9.52
CA ALA A 16 -6.52 -1.03 8.74
C ALA A 16 -6.90 -2.38 9.37
N TYR A 17 -5.93 -3.18 9.78
CA TYR A 17 -6.18 -4.45 10.46
C TYR A 17 -7.01 -4.29 11.74
N VAL A 18 -6.74 -3.26 12.54
CA VAL A 18 -7.46 -3.02 13.78
C VAL A 18 -8.87 -2.48 13.52
N PHE A 19 -8.99 -1.43 12.73
CA PHE A 19 -10.22 -0.66 12.53
C PHE A 19 -11.10 -1.15 11.36
N GLY A 20 -10.61 -2.05 10.53
CA GLY A 20 -11.35 -2.72 9.46
C GLY A 20 -11.16 -2.12 8.05
N PRO A 21 -11.76 -2.76 7.02
CA PRO A 21 -11.53 -2.44 5.61
C PRO A 21 -11.90 -1.01 5.22
N SER A 22 -13.08 -0.53 5.62
CA SER A 22 -13.55 0.83 5.27
C SER A 22 -12.65 1.91 5.87
N PHE A 23 -12.20 1.71 7.12
CA PHE A 23 -11.25 2.62 7.74
C PHE A 23 -9.91 2.60 7.02
N GLY A 24 -9.40 1.40 6.67
CA GLY A 24 -8.17 1.24 5.91
C GLY A 24 -8.21 1.96 4.56
N PHE A 25 -9.32 1.84 3.82
CA PHE A 25 -9.54 2.55 2.57
C PHE A 25 -9.46 4.07 2.73
N LEU A 26 -10.25 4.61 3.66
CA LEU A 26 -10.29 6.05 3.92
C LEU A 26 -8.94 6.58 4.41
N LEU A 27 -8.28 5.84 5.29
CA LEU A 27 -6.94 6.17 5.78
C LEU A 27 -5.94 6.24 4.62
N GLY A 28 -5.97 5.28 3.68
CA GLY A 28 -5.07 5.30 2.52
C GLY A 28 -5.32 6.49 1.61
N VAL A 29 -6.59 6.76 1.27
CA VAL A 29 -7.00 7.90 0.45
C VAL A 29 -6.58 9.22 1.09
N GLN A 30 -6.91 9.42 2.35
CA GLN A 30 -6.61 10.65 3.09
C GLN A 30 -5.11 10.84 3.31
N SER A 31 -4.38 9.79 3.67
CA SER A 31 -2.94 9.88 3.91
C SER A 31 -2.21 10.29 2.65
N MET A 32 -2.60 9.75 1.50
CA MET A 32 -1.95 10.07 0.23
C MET A 32 -2.31 11.47 -0.27
N LEU A 33 -3.59 11.85 -0.15
CA LEU A 33 -4.03 13.21 -0.48
C LEU A 33 -3.36 14.27 0.41
N LEU A 34 -3.31 14.03 1.73
CA LEU A 34 -2.68 14.93 2.68
C LEU A 34 -1.18 15.03 2.45
N SER A 35 -0.52 13.90 2.18
CA SER A 35 0.90 13.87 1.81
C SER A 35 1.16 14.75 0.58
N ALA A 36 0.37 14.60 -0.48
CA ALA A 36 0.49 15.42 -1.68
C ALA A 36 0.22 16.91 -1.41
N PHE A 37 -0.77 17.22 -0.58
CA PHE A 37 -1.05 18.60 -0.18
C PHE A 37 0.12 19.24 0.58
N LEU A 38 0.70 18.52 1.55
CA LEU A 38 1.79 19.01 2.39
C LEU A 38 3.12 19.11 1.64
N THR A 39 3.37 18.20 0.69
CA THR A 39 4.64 18.15 -0.07
C THR A 39 4.57 18.88 -1.40
N GLY A 40 3.41 19.43 -1.77
CA GLY A 40 3.17 20.01 -3.09
C GLY A 40 3.18 18.97 -4.23
N GLY A 41 3.00 17.69 -3.92
CA GLY A 41 3.10 16.56 -4.84
C GLY A 41 1.90 16.38 -5.79
N PHE A 42 1.25 17.47 -6.20
CA PHE A 42 0.14 17.41 -7.16
C PHE A 42 0.65 17.08 -8.56
N GLY A 43 0.08 16.04 -9.16
CA GLY A 43 0.41 15.62 -10.51
C GLY A 43 -0.55 14.57 -11.05
N PRO A 44 -0.44 14.21 -12.34
CA PRO A 44 -1.31 13.23 -12.98
C PRO A 44 -1.23 11.84 -12.35
N TRP A 45 -0.16 11.54 -11.61
CA TRP A 45 0.04 10.28 -10.89
C TRP A 45 -0.76 10.19 -9.58
N LEU A 46 -1.17 11.33 -9.00
CA LEU A 46 -1.76 11.38 -7.66
C LEU A 46 -3.07 10.59 -7.54
N PRO A 47 -4.04 10.70 -8.48
CA PRO A 47 -5.26 9.89 -8.40
C PRO A 47 -4.97 8.39 -8.31
N TYR A 48 -4.00 7.89 -9.08
CA TYR A 48 -3.59 6.49 -9.03
C TYR A 48 -2.98 6.12 -7.68
N GLN A 49 -2.16 6.99 -7.08
CA GLN A 49 -1.62 6.77 -5.74
C GLN A 49 -2.71 6.70 -4.68
N ILE A 50 -3.70 7.60 -4.75
CA ILE A 50 -4.84 7.65 -3.84
C ILE A 50 -5.66 6.35 -3.94
N PHE A 51 -5.98 5.92 -5.16
CA PHE A 51 -6.71 4.67 -5.38
C PHE A 51 -5.92 3.44 -4.93
N ALA A 52 -4.63 3.35 -5.29
CA ALA A 52 -3.77 2.24 -4.89
C ALA A 52 -3.64 2.16 -3.36
N ALA A 53 -3.37 3.28 -2.68
CA ALA A 53 -3.28 3.31 -1.23
C ALA A 53 -4.61 2.96 -0.55
N GLY A 54 -5.73 3.45 -1.09
CA GLY A 54 -7.06 3.10 -0.61
C GLY A 54 -7.36 1.60 -0.72
N TRP A 55 -7.13 1.00 -1.89
CA TRP A 55 -7.35 -0.44 -2.09
C TRP A 55 -6.44 -1.30 -1.22
N LEU A 56 -5.17 -0.94 -1.09
CA LEU A 56 -4.23 -1.65 -0.22
C LEU A 56 -4.65 -1.56 1.26
N GLY A 57 -5.14 -0.41 1.71
CA GLY A 57 -5.71 -0.25 3.04
C GLY A 57 -6.98 -1.08 3.24
N LEU A 58 -7.85 -1.15 2.23
CA LEU A 58 -9.04 -2.01 2.25
C LEU A 58 -8.66 -3.48 2.42
N ILE A 59 -7.76 -3.98 1.57
CA ILE A 59 -7.28 -5.37 1.59
C ILE A 59 -6.62 -5.68 2.93
N ALA A 60 -5.77 -4.78 3.44
CA ALA A 60 -5.14 -4.95 4.74
C ALA A 60 -6.16 -5.08 5.88
N GLY A 61 -7.25 -4.30 5.83
CA GLY A 61 -8.33 -4.40 6.81
C GLY A 61 -9.20 -5.66 6.70
N MET A 62 -9.17 -6.36 5.55
CA MET A 62 -9.84 -7.66 5.37
C MET A 62 -9.04 -8.84 5.92
N THR A 63 -7.80 -8.60 6.37
CA THR A 63 -6.90 -9.66 6.86
C THR A 63 -7.53 -10.39 8.06
N PRO A 64 -7.59 -11.74 8.05
CA PRO A 64 -8.16 -12.51 9.16
C PRO A 64 -7.48 -12.26 10.50
N LYS A 65 -8.28 -12.20 11.57
CA LYS A 65 -7.81 -11.88 12.93
C LYS A 65 -7.40 -13.12 13.73
N ILE A 66 -6.25 -13.71 13.38
CA ILE A 66 -5.72 -14.90 14.06
C ILE A 66 -4.67 -14.49 15.09
N LYS A 67 -5.01 -14.51 16.39
CA LYS A 67 -4.18 -13.99 17.50
C LYS A 67 -2.71 -14.45 17.50
N ARG A 68 -2.44 -15.71 17.10
CA ARG A 68 -1.07 -16.26 17.08
C ARG A 68 -0.27 -15.84 15.84
N LEU A 69 -0.95 -15.39 14.78
CA LEU A 69 -0.35 -15.07 13.49
C LEU A 69 -0.46 -13.59 13.14
N GLU A 70 -0.92 -12.72 14.04
CA GLU A 70 -1.17 -11.31 13.71
C GLU A 70 0.08 -10.63 13.17
N ILE A 71 1.23 -10.76 13.84
CA ILE A 71 2.48 -10.13 13.38
C ILE A 71 2.96 -10.75 12.06
N PRO A 72 3.11 -12.08 11.91
CA PRO A 72 3.45 -12.68 10.62
C PRO A 72 2.52 -12.27 9.47
N MET A 73 1.21 -12.24 9.70
CA MET A 73 0.23 -11.83 8.68
C MET A 73 0.40 -10.36 8.32
N LEU A 74 0.59 -9.47 9.31
CA LEU A 74 0.82 -8.04 9.07
C LEU A 74 2.12 -7.82 8.30
N VAL A 75 3.19 -8.57 8.60
CA VAL A 75 4.45 -8.53 7.83
C VAL A 75 4.19 -8.89 6.37
N MET A 76 3.53 -10.03 6.13
CA MET A 76 3.21 -10.48 4.77
C MET A 76 2.35 -9.48 4.01
N VAL A 77 1.32 -8.93 4.66
CA VAL A 77 0.44 -7.91 4.08
C VAL A 77 1.19 -6.60 3.81
N GLY A 78 2.09 -6.18 4.71
CA GLY A 78 2.91 -4.98 4.54
C GLY A 78 3.92 -5.10 3.40
N MET A 79 4.57 -6.26 3.27
CA MET A 79 5.45 -6.55 2.13
C MET A 79 4.66 -6.58 0.83
N PHE A 80 3.53 -7.29 0.81
CA PHE A 80 2.65 -7.35 -0.35
C PHE A 80 2.15 -5.96 -0.77
N ALA A 81 1.71 -5.13 0.18
CA ALA A 81 1.27 -3.77 -0.10
C ALA A 81 2.40 -2.91 -0.68
N SER A 82 3.61 -3.06 -0.17
CA SER A 82 4.79 -2.32 -0.67
C SER A 82 5.10 -2.66 -2.13
N GLU A 83 5.09 -3.95 -2.47
CA GLU A 83 5.37 -4.43 -3.84
C GLU A 83 4.23 -4.07 -4.81
N VAL A 84 2.98 -4.34 -4.42
CA VAL A 84 1.81 -4.07 -5.27
C VAL A 84 1.65 -2.58 -5.53
N PHE A 85 1.93 -1.72 -4.55
CA PHE A 85 1.94 -0.29 -4.79
C PHE A 85 2.96 0.10 -5.85
N GLY A 86 4.20 -0.40 -5.73
CA GLY A 86 5.25 -0.18 -6.73
C GLY A 86 4.83 -0.66 -8.12
N LEU A 87 4.27 -1.86 -8.22
CA LEU A 87 3.77 -2.44 -9.48
C LEU A 87 2.67 -1.57 -10.10
N LEU A 88 1.69 -1.11 -9.32
CA LEU A 88 0.63 -0.23 -9.82
C LEU A 88 1.18 1.13 -10.27
N MET A 89 2.20 1.64 -9.59
CA MET A 89 2.88 2.87 -9.99
C MET A 89 3.65 2.69 -11.28
N ASP A 90 4.38 1.59 -11.43
CA ASP A 90 5.06 1.31 -12.68
C ASP A 90 4.09 1.13 -13.83
N LEU A 91 2.94 0.46 -13.60
CA LEU A 91 1.95 0.23 -14.64
C LEU A 91 1.39 1.53 -15.22
N GLN A 92 1.13 2.55 -14.39
CA GLN A 92 0.66 3.84 -14.90
C GLN A 92 1.73 4.61 -15.70
N PHE A 93 3.01 4.47 -15.32
CA PHE A 93 4.11 5.22 -15.93
C PHE A 93 4.68 4.51 -17.15
N TRP A 94 4.66 3.17 -17.16
CA TRP A 94 5.33 2.30 -18.12
C TRP A 94 5.04 2.64 -19.60
N PRO A 95 3.78 2.93 -20.02
CA PRO A 95 3.50 3.28 -21.41
C PRO A 95 4.22 4.55 -21.91
N TRP A 96 4.68 5.39 -20.99
CA TRP A 96 5.28 6.70 -21.26
C TRP A 96 6.76 6.76 -20.84
N ALA A 97 7.24 5.78 -20.08
CA ALA A 97 8.56 5.81 -19.45
C ALA A 97 9.71 5.61 -20.44
N LEU A 98 9.46 4.92 -21.55
CA LEU A 98 10.49 4.52 -22.52
C LEU A 98 10.11 5.00 -23.93
N GLY A 99 11.11 5.42 -24.70
CA GLY A 99 10.91 5.79 -26.11
C GLY A 99 10.41 4.61 -26.96
N PRO A 100 9.84 4.85 -28.15
CA PRO A 100 9.12 3.85 -28.96
C PRO A 100 9.97 2.69 -29.53
N LYS A 101 11.25 2.58 -29.17
CA LYS A 101 12.21 1.64 -29.78
C LYS A 101 12.84 0.63 -28.83
N THR A 102 12.40 0.55 -27.57
CA THR A 102 12.98 -0.41 -26.62
C THR A 102 12.15 -1.69 -26.53
N GLN A 103 12.80 -2.82 -26.26
CA GLN A 103 12.11 -4.10 -26.03
C GLN A 103 11.21 -4.09 -24.79
N LEU A 104 11.44 -3.14 -23.88
CA LEU A 104 10.67 -2.96 -22.66
C LEU A 104 9.50 -2.00 -22.84
N SER A 105 9.43 -1.25 -23.94
CA SER A 105 8.37 -0.27 -24.18
C SER A 105 7.03 -0.95 -24.46
N TYR A 106 5.94 -0.29 -24.06
CA TYR A 106 4.59 -0.65 -24.47
C TYR A 106 4.46 -0.66 -26.00
N LEU A 107 3.84 -1.70 -26.56
CA LEU A 107 3.61 -1.84 -28.00
C LEU A 107 2.10 -1.70 -28.30
N PRO A 108 1.66 -0.58 -28.90
CA PRO A 108 0.25 -0.39 -29.27
C PRO A 108 -0.22 -1.44 -30.27
N GLY A 109 -1.40 -2.02 -30.05
CA GLY A 109 -2.00 -3.02 -30.95
C GLY A 109 -1.46 -4.44 -30.80
N ALA A 110 -0.46 -4.67 -29.95
CA ALA A 110 0.06 -6.00 -29.64
C ALA A 110 -0.90 -6.80 -28.74
N ALA A 111 -0.70 -8.11 -28.69
CA ALA A 111 -1.45 -8.98 -27.78
C ALA A 111 -1.24 -8.57 -26.31
N VAL A 112 -2.28 -8.74 -25.49
CA VAL A 112 -2.23 -8.41 -24.04
C VAL A 112 -1.12 -9.19 -23.34
N SER A 113 -0.91 -10.46 -23.71
CA SER A 113 0.16 -11.30 -23.15
C SER A 113 1.56 -10.76 -23.45
N GLU A 114 1.78 -10.22 -24.65
CA GLU A 114 3.08 -9.64 -25.02
C GLU A 114 3.36 -8.38 -24.21
N ASN A 115 2.36 -7.50 -24.07
CA ASN A 115 2.49 -6.29 -23.26
C ASN A 115 2.68 -6.63 -21.76
N LEU A 116 2.02 -7.66 -21.25
CA LEU A 116 2.25 -8.13 -19.87
C LEU A 116 3.70 -8.60 -19.67
N GLN A 117 4.27 -9.37 -20.60
CA GLN A 117 5.67 -9.80 -20.52
C GLN A 117 6.62 -8.60 -20.50
N ARG A 118 6.43 -7.65 -21.43
CA ARG A 118 7.22 -6.41 -21.50
C ARG A 118 7.13 -5.59 -20.20
N PHE A 119 5.93 -5.48 -19.63
CA PHE A 119 5.70 -4.80 -18.36
C PHE A 119 6.44 -5.47 -17.20
N PHE A 120 6.34 -6.80 -17.04
CA PHE A 120 7.04 -7.50 -15.97
C PHE A 120 8.55 -7.39 -16.11
N SER A 121 9.09 -7.49 -17.34
CA SER A 121 10.53 -7.26 -17.59
C SER A 121 10.95 -5.84 -17.24
N TYR A 122 10.12 -4.83 -17.56
CA TYR A 122 10.36 -3.43 -17.17
C TYR A 122 10.38 -3.28 -15.64
N HIS A 123 9.33 -3.71 -14.97
CA HIS A 123 9.17 -3.62 -13.51
C HIS A 123 10.33 -4.27 -12.75
N LEU A 124 10.74 -5.48 -13.17
CA LEU A 124 11.85 -6.18 -12.56
C LEU A 124 13.19 -5.44 -12.75
N ALA A 125 13.40 -4.83 -13.92
CA ALA A 125 14.62 -4.12 -14.24
C ALA A 125 14.74 -2.76 -13.52
N THR A 126 13.63 -2.03 -13.36
CA THR A 126 13.66 -0.64 -12.88
C THR A 126 13.35 -0.49 -11.40
N SER A 127 12.54 -1.39 -10.84
CA SER A 127 11.83 -1.08 -9.58
C SER A 127 12.19 -2.00 -8.43
N MET A 128 12.81 -3.16 -8.68
CA MET A 128 13.24 -4.09 -7.63
C MET A 128 14.23 -3.47 -6.65
N ALA A 129 15.12 -2.60 -7.13
CA ALA A 129 16.08 -1.87 -6.29
C ALA A 129 15.39 -0.94 -5.27
N TRP A 130 14.14 -0.54 -5.51
CA TRP A 130 13.38 0.37 -4.64
C TRP A 130 12.30 -0.37 -3.84
N ASN A 131 11.67 -1.38 -4.43
CA ASN A 131 10.57 -2.10 -3.79
C ASN A 131 11.09 -3.09 -2.74
N VAL A 132 12.17 -3.83 -3.04
CA VAL A 132 12.75 -4.81 -2.11
C VAL A 132 13.21 -4.14 -0.80
N PRO A 133 13.99 -3.04 -0.80
CA PRO A 133 14.35 -2.37 0.45
C PRO A 133 13.13 -1.84 1.22
N ARG A 134 12.10 -1.37 0.52
CA ARG A 134 10.86 -0.87 1.14
C ARG A 134 10.06 -1.99 1.80
N ALA A 135 9.95 -3.14 1.15
CA ALA A 135 9.29 -4.32 1.71
C ALA A 135 10.04 -4.84 2.94
N ILE A 136 11.38 -4.93 2.86
CA ILE A 136 12.24 -5.33 3.98
C ILE A 136 12.12 -4.35 5.14
N PHE A 137 12.19 -3.05 4.87
CA PHE A 137 12.07 -2.01 5.90
C PHE A 137 10.70 -2.05 6.58
N THR A 138 9.62 -2.21 5.80
CA THR A 138 8.26 -2.37 6.32
C THR A 138 8.14 -3.62 7.19
N ALA A 139 8.70 -4.74 6.75
CA ALA A 139 8.73 -5.98 7.52
C ALA A 139 9.46 -5.80 8.86
N ILE A 140 10.64 -5.18 8.84
CA ILE A 140 11.44 -4.89 10.04
C ILE A 140 10.65 -4.00 11.01
N LEU A 141 10.02 -2.92 10.53
CA LEU A 141 9.20 -2.06 11.38
C LEU A 141 8.01 -2.80 11.99
N ILE A 142 7.31 -3.63 11.22
CA ILE A 142 6.19 -4.43 11.74
C ILE A 142 6.68 -5.45 12.78
N MET A 143 7.83 -6.10 12.56
CA MET A 143 8.36 -7.08 13.51
C MET A 143 8.81 -6.43 14.83
N LEU A 144 9.51 -5.30 14.75
CA LEU A 144 10.11 -4.65 15.93
C LEU A 144 9.12 -3.76 16.68
N VAL A 145 8.34 -2.97 15.95
CA VAL A 145 7.47 -1.92 16.52
C VAL A 145 6.00 -2.32 16.48
N GLY A 146 5.62 -3.18 15.53
CA GLY A 146 4.24 -3.59 15.30
C GLY A 146 3.52 -4.18 16.51
N PRO A 147 4.13 -5.03 17.37
CA PRO A 147 3.44 -5.53 18.57
C PRO A 147 2.98 -4.41 19.51
N GLY A 148 3.81 -3.38 19.71
CA GLY A 148 3.48 -2.24 20.56
C GLY A 148 2.34 -1.40 19.97
N VAL A 149 2.45 -1.06 18.68
CA VAL A 149 1.45 -0.26 17.96
C VAL A 149 0.12 -1.01 17.85
N LEU A 150 0.13 -2.29 17.48
CA LEU A 150 -1.05 -3.13 17.38
C LEU A 150 -1.82 -3.17 18.71
N ASN A 151 -1.10 -3.36 19.82
CA ASN A 151 -1.72 -3.36 21.15
C ASN A 151 -2.27 -1.99 21.53
N ALA A 152 -1.57 -0.90 21.21
CA ALA A 152 -2.04 0.46 21.45
C ALA A 152 -3.34 0.76 20.67
N LEU A 153 -3.36 0.46 19.37
CA LEU A 153 -4.54 0.69 18.53
C LEU A 153 -5.72 -0.18 18.96
N LYS A 154 -5.51 -1.45 19.32
CA LYS A 154 -6.58 -2.32 19.88
C LYS A 154 -7.15 -1.80 21.20
N ARG A 155 -6.34 -1.16 22.04
CA ARG A 155 -6.82 -0.50 23.26
C ARG A 155 -7.66 0.74 22.92
N ALA A 156 -7.21 1.55 21.97
CA ALA A 156 -7.94 2.74 21.52
C ALA A 156 -9.30 2.37 20.88
N SER A 157 -9.32 1.35 20.01
CA SER A 157 -10.55 0.85 19.37
C SER A 157 -11.62 0.43 20.38
N ARG A 158 -11.22 -0.27 21.46
CA ARG A 158 -12.15 -0.66 22.54
C ARG A 158 -12.72 0.51 23.32
N LYS A 159 -12.03 1.66 23.37
CA LYS A 159 -12.55 2.88 24.02
C LYS A 159 -13.52 3.65 23.13
N ALA A 160 -13.38 3.54 21.81
CA ALA A 160 -14.28 4.20 20.86
C ALA A 160 -15.67 3.54 20.77
N SER A 161 -15.79 2.25 21.12
CA SER A 161 -17.07 1.50 21.12
C SER A 161 -17.99 1.79 22.31
N PHE A 162 -17.63 2.70 23.23
CA PHE A 162 -18.49 3.07 24.37
C PHE A 162 -19.55 4.12 24.04
N VAL A 163 -19.55 4.69 22.82
CA VAL A 163 -20.68 5.51 22.34
C VAL A 163 -21.70 4.56 21.74
N SER A 164 -22.60 4.08 22.59
CA SER A 164 -23.64 3.09 22.32
C SER A 164 -24.62 3.50 21.19
N GLU A 165 -25.25 2.50 20.57
CA GLU A 165 -26.40 2.68 19.67
C GLU A 165 -27.48 3.53 20.34
N ILE A 166 -27.84 4.66 19.72
CA ILE A 166 -29.03 5.41 20.10
C ILE A 166 -30.23 4.56 19.69
N LYS A 167 -30.78 3.82 20.65
CA LYS A 167 -32.09 3.17 20.49
C LYS A 167 -33.16 4.25 20.58
N PHE A 168 -33.70 4.66 19.44
CA PHE A 168 -34.98 5.35 19.40
C PHE A 168 -36.05 4.31 19.75
N THR A 169 -36.67 4.48 20.91
CA THR A 169 -37.86 3.73 21.33
C THR A 169 -39.09 4.55 20.99
#